data_AF-A0A1F7HIR1-F1
#
_entry.id   AF-A0A1F7HIR1-F1
#
_cell.length_a   1.000
_cell.length_b   1.000
_cell.length_c   1.000
_cell.angle_alpha   90.00
_cell.angle_beta   90.00
_cell.angle_gamma   90.00
#
_symmetry.space_group_name_H-M   'P 1'
#
loop_
_entity.id
_entity.type
_entity.pdbx_description
1 polymer ?
#
loop_
_entity_poly.entity_id
_entity_poly.type
_entity_poly.pdbx_seq_one_letter_code
_entity_poly.pdbx_strand_id
1 'polypeptide(L)'
;MKKITLALIILALVIPFVSFAHRSGCHRWHSCPSDSGSYTCGDAGYPCQYPTYPASGGVVYPPSGYYKDCYDCVLKSVPINAYASTSGIGFFCNTGYIKTTSTTCTKLPVPVTCKTGYKKINNTCVEIIIPANSSISSTDLGWSCNKGYKRVNNTCEKMSKWESFLAWKLY
;
A
#
# COMPACT_ATOMS: atom_id res chain seq x y z
N MET A 1 10.40 -73.00 0.62
CA MET A 1 9.67 -71.72 0.38
C MET A 1 9.73 -70.76 1.58
N LYS A 2 9.48 -71.19 2.83
CA LYS A 2 9.52 -70.32 4.04
C LYS A 2 10.88 -69.69 4.41
N LYS A 3 12.01 -70.33 4.08
CA LYS A 3 13.36 -69.79 4.40
C LYS A 3 13.77 -68.63 3.48
N ILE A 4 13.28 -68.63 2.24
CA ILE A 4 13.56 -67.58 1.25
C ILE A 4 12.78 -66.32 1.61
N THR A 5 11.53 -66.45 2.06
CA THR A 5 10.74 -65.33 2.57
C THR A 5 11.33 -64.71 3.84
N LEU A 6 11.87 -65.51 4.75
CA LEU A 6 12.52 -64.98 5.97
C LEU A 6 13.81 -64.19 5.63
N ALA A 7 14.61 -64.68 4.69
CA ALA A 7 15.84 -64.00 4.26
C ALA A 7 15.57 -62.66 3.57
N LEU A 8 14.50 -62.55 2.77
CA LEU A 8 14.10 -61.30 2.12
C LEU A 8 13.57 -60.25 3.11
N ILE A 9 12.86 -60.68 4.16
CA ILE A 9 12.36 -59.79 5.21
C ILE A 9 13.51 -59.25 6.07
N ILE A 10 14.49 -60.11 6.41
CA ILE A 10 15.69 -59.68 7.14
C ILE A 10 16.50 -58.71 6.29
N LEU A 11 16.69 -58.98 4.98
CA LEU A 11 17.41 -58.08 4.08
C LEU A 11 16.74 -56.68 4.00
N ALA A 12 15.42 -56.60 4.01
CA ALA A 12 14.70 -55.31 4.04
C ALA A 12 14.82 -54.53 5.36
N LEU A 13 15.14 -55.20 6.48
CA LEU A 13 15.32 -54.57 7.80
C LEU A 13 16.76 -54.04 8.02
N VAL A 14 17.75 -54.55 7.28
CA VAL A 14 19.15 -54.09 7.38
C VAL A 14 19.51 -53.04 6.33
N ILE A 15 18.66 -52.81 5.32
CA ILE A 15 18.84 -51.72 4.36
C ILE A 15 18.34 -50.43 5.05
N PRO A 16 19.19 -49.41 5.24
CA PRO A 16 18.74 -48.14 5.79
C PRO A 16 17.71 -47.54 4.82
N PHE A 17 16.46 -47.42 5.28
CA PHE A 17 15.45 -46.62 4.58
C PHE A 17 15.90 -45.16 4.64
N VAL A 18 16.60 -44.71 3.61
CA VAL A 18 16.84 -43.29 3.38
C VAL A 18 15.49 -42.65 3.06
N SER A 19 14.85 -42.06 4.08
CA SER A 19 13.73 -41.15 3.85
C SER A 19 14.27 -39.93 3.11
N PHE A 20 13.99 -39.86 1.81
CA PHE A 20 14.18 -38.63 1.05
C PHE A 20 13.19 -37.60 1.61
N ALA A 21 13.64 -36.78 2.55
CA ALA A 21 13.02 -35.49 2.74
C ALA A 21 13.06 -34.81 1.37
N HIS A 22 11.89 -34.49 0.80
CA HIS A 22 11.82 -33.75 -0.44
C HIS A 22 12.71 -32.51 -0.28
N ARG A 23 13.62 -32.26 -1.24
CA ARG A 23 14.14 -30.90 -1.45
C ARG A 23 12.95 -30.07 -1.92
N SER A 24 12.06 -29.71 -1.01
CA SER A 24 10.82 -29.02 -1.34
C SER A 24 11.18 -27.64 -1.85
N GLY A 25 11.05 -27.50 -3.17
CA GLY A 25 11.14 -26.23 -3.86
C GLY A 25 10.15 -25.22 -3.29
N CYS A 26 10.49 -23.95 -3.53
CA CYS A 26 9.77 -22.79 -3.04
C CYS A 26 8.26 -22.91 -3.27
N HIS A 27 7.47 -22.87 -2.21
CA HIS A 27 6.02 -22.71 -2.26
C HIS A 27 5.57 -21.59 -1.32
N ARG A 28 4.31 -21.18 -1.46
CA ARG A 28 3.61 -19.99 -0.92
C ARG A 28 3.90 -19.54 0.54
N TRP A 29 4.61 -20.32 1.36
CA TRP A 29 4.83 -20.08 2.79
C TRP A 29 6.31 -19.92 3.20
N HIS A 30 7.27 -19.96 2.26
CA HIS A 30 8.72 -19.85 2.55
C HIS A 30 9.39 -18.85 1.61
N SER A 31 9.84 -17.70 2.12
CA SER A 31 10.17 -16.53 1.26
C SER A 31 11.60 -16.47 0.70
N CYS A 32 12.54 -17.40 1.00
CA CYS A 32 13.75 -17.75 0.20
C CYS A 32 14.61 -18.89 0.80
N PRO A 33 15.38 -19.67 -0.01
CA PRO A 33 16.40 -20.63 0.44
C PRO A 33 17.85 -20.07 0.51
N SER A 34 18.74 -20.81 1.19
CA SER A 34 20.17 -20.50 1.41
C SER A 34 21.08 -20.81 0.21
N ASP A 35 22.01 -19.89 -0.08
CA ASP A 35 22.97 -19.94 -1.20
C ASP A 35 24.06 -21.03 -1.08
N SER A 36 24.19 -21.67 0.09
CA SER A 36 25.23 -22.68 0.38
C SER A 36 24.68 -24.01 0.90
N GLY A 37 23.37 -24.09 1.16
CA GLY A 37 22.67 -25.32 1.54
C GLY A 37 22.82 -25.78 2.99
N SER A 38 23.35 -24.97 3.92
CA SER A 38 23.53 -25.42 5.31
C SER A 38 22.27 -25.32 6.18
N TYR A 39 21.42 -24.28 6.05
CA TYR A 39 19.99 -24.23 6.45
C TYR A 39 19.38 -22.83 6.13
N THR A 40 18.11 -22.60 6.52
CA THR A 40 17.30 -21.33 6.58
C THR A 40 16.28 -21.01 5.47
N CYS A 41 15.00 -21.32 5.74
CA CYS A 41 13.91 -20.36 6.02
C CYS A 41 12.55 -21.12 6.05
N GLY A 42 11.87 -21.11 7.21
CA GLY A 42 10.41 -21.22 7.29
C GLY A 42 9.77 -22.17 8.31
N ASP A 43 10.42 -22.48 9.43
CA ASP A 43 9.78 -23.26 10.52
C ASP A 43 8.86 -22.44 11.44
N ALA A 44 8.29 -21.31 11.00
CA ALA A 44 7.38 -20.53 11.86
C ALA A 44 6.16 -19.90 11.18
N GLY A 45 5.97 -20.07 9.86
CA GLY A 45 4.75 -19.62 9.19
C GLY A 45 4.47 -18.11 9.30
N TYR A 46 5.49 -17.26 9.14
CA TYR A 46 5.27 -15.80 9.14
C TYR A 46 5.23 -15.22 7.72
N PRO A 47 4.31 -14.28 7.44
CA PRO A 47 4.31 -13.51 6.19
C PRO A 47 5.63 -12.74 6.05
N CYS A 48 6.06 -12.43 4.84
CA CYS A 48 7.11 -11.44 4.51
C CYS A 48 7.18 -10.25 5.51
N GLN A 49 8.01 -10.35 6.55
CA GLN A 49 8.10 -9.28 7.55
C GLN A 49 9.18 -8.28 7.10
N TYR A 50 8.73 -7.10 6.70
CA TYR A 50 9.55 -5.89 6.80
C TYR A 50 8.86 -4.86 7.70
N PRO A 51 9.64 -4.03 8.42
CA PRO A 51 11.10 -4.07 8.47
C PRO A 51 11.69 -5.33 9.11
N THR A 52 12.94 -5.66 8.79
CA THR A 52 13.66 -6.76 9.43
C THR A 52 14.43 -6.25 10.65
N TYR A 53 14.47 -7.05 11.72
CA TYR A 53 15.11 -6.70 12.98
C TYR A 53 16.28 -7.66 13.21
N PRO A 54 17.51 -7.29 12.81
CA PRO A 54 18.68 -8.16 12.99
C PRO A 54 19.08 -8.26 14.48
N ALA A 55 19.72 -9.38 14.84
CA ALA A 55 20.24 -9.61 16.19
C ALA A 55 21.31 -8.57 16.63
N SER A 56 21.93 -7.89 15.67
CA SER A 56 22.83 -6.75 15.90
C SER A 56 22.13 -5.48 16.39
N GLY A 57 20.79 -5.48 16.48
CA GLY A 57 19.98 -4.31 16.75
C GLY A 57 19.75 -3.45 15.51
N GLY A 58 18.69 -2.64 15.55
CA GLY A 58 18.28 -1.75 14.47
C GLY A 58 17.08 -2.24 13.66
N VAL A 59 16.61 -1.39 12.76
CA VAL A 59 15.48 -1.65 11.87
C VAL A 59 16.00 -1.54 10.44
N VAL A 60 15.99 -2.65 9.70
CA VAL A 60 16.52 -2.70 8.33
C VAL A 60 15.37 -2.69 7.34
N TYR A 61 15.39 -1.69 6.46
CA TYR A 61 14.50 -1.54 5.32
C TYR A 61 15.24 -1.88 4.03
N PRO A 62 14.52 -2.17 2.92
CA PRO A 62 15.15 -2.21 1.61
C PRO A 62 15.91 -0.91 1.31
N PRO A 63 17.00 -0.96 0.52
CA PRO A 63 17.66 0.25 0.03
C PRO A 63 16.67 1.17 -0.69
N SER A 64 16.94 2.48 -0.67
CA SER A 64 16.11 3.47 -1.37
C SER A 64 15.95 3.11 -2.85
N GLY A 65 14.71 3.23 -3.36
CA GLY A 65 14.37 2.82 -4.72
C GLY A 65 14.13 1.32 -4.88
N TYR A 66 14.12 0.53 -3.80
CA TYR A 66 13.74 -0.89 -3.84
C TYR A 66 12.59 -1.20 -2.87
N TYR A 67 11.89 -2.29 -3.16
CA TYR A 67 10.85 -2.85 -2.30
C TYR A 67 10.92 -4.39 -2.31
N LYS A 68 10.36 -5.01 -1.28
CA LYS A 68 10.18 -6.47 -1.23
C LYS A 68 8.76 -6.82 -1.68
N ASP A 69 8.66 -7.76 -2.61
CA ASP A 69 7.41 -8.46 -2.88
C ASP A 69 7.38 -9.72 -2.01
N CYS A 70 6.26 -9.93 -1.31
CA CYS A 70 6.09 -11.03 -0.38
C CYS A 70 6.20 -12.41 -1.02
N TYR A 71 6.00 -12.47 -2.33
CA TYR A 71 6.04 -13.69 -3.09
C TYR A 71 7.36 -13.89 -3.84
N ASP A 72 8.26 -12.90 -3.81
CA ASP A 72 9.53 -12.98 -4.54
C ASP A 72 10.75 -12.86 -3.65
N CYS A 73 11.78 -13.60 -4.06
CA CYS A 73 13.04 -13.67 -3.36
C CYS A 73 13.91 -12.42 -3.51
N VAL A 74 13.91 -11.85 -4.69
CA VAL A 74 14.80 -10.73 -5.03
C VAL A 74 14.11 -9.41 -4.69
N LEU A 75 14.90 -8.43 -4.21
CA LEU A 75 14.42 -7.05 -4.09
C LEU A 75 14.03 -6.55 -5.48
N LYS A 76 12.86 -5.92 -5.57
CA LYS A 76 12.38 -5.31 -6.80
C LYS A 76 12.68 -3.83 -6.79
N SER A 77 13.09 -3.29 -7.93
CA SER A 77 13.20 -1.85 -8.11
C SER A 77 11.81 -1.21 -8.06
N VAL A 78 11.67 -0.12 -7.32
CA VAL A 78 10.50 0.74 -7.36
C VAL A 78 10.36 1.29 -8.78
N PRO A 79 9.19 1.14 -9.43
CA PRO A 79 9.01 1.59 -10.80
C PRO A 79 8.97 3.12 -10.91
N ILE A 80 9.12 3.64 -12.13
CA ILE A 80 8.98 5.07 -12.41
C ILE A 80 7.60 5.56 -11.94
N ASN A 81 7.54 6.78 -11.39
CA ASN A 81 6.34 7.39 -10.82
C ASN A 81 5.73 6.60 -9.65
N ALA A 82 6.57 5.96 -8.84
CA ALA A 82 6.17 5.28 -7.63
C ALA A 82 7.16 5.51 -6.48
N TYR A 83 6.74 5.14 -5.27
CA TYR A 83 7.57 5.11 -4.08
C TYR A 83 7.29 3.82 -3.29
N ALA A 84 8.32 3.28 -2.64
CA ALA A 84 8.17 2.11 -1.78
C ALA A 84 7.24 2.42 -0.60
N SER A 85 6.48 1.42 -0.15
CA SER A 85 5.72 1.53 1.10
C SER A 85 6.67 1.88 2.27
N THR A 86 6.16 2.55 3.29
CA THR A 86 6.90 2.79 4.54
C THR A 86 7.34 1.50 5.21
N SER A 87 6.59 0.41 5.03
CA SER A 87 6.97 -0.93 5.49
C SER A 87 8.05 -1.58 4.63
N GLY A 88 8.45 -1.00 3.50
CA GLY A 88 9.32 -1.64 2.51
C GLY A 88 8.66 -2.79 1.73
N ILE A 89 7.40 -3.13 2.05
CA ILE A 89 6.61 -4.15 1.35
C ILE A 89 5.76 -3.47 0.27
N GLY A 90 6.02 -3.80 -0.99
CA GLY A 90 5.30 -3.21 -2.12
C GLY A 90 5.64 -1.73 -2.36
N PHE A 91 4.86 -1.11 -3.25
CA PHE A 91 5.00 0.29 -3.63
C PHE A 91 3.63 0.94 -3.88
N PHE A 92 3.60 2.26 -3.80
CA PHE A 92 2.46 3.10 -4.17
C PHE A 92 2.83 3.98 -5.37
N CYS A 93 1.86 4.25 -6.25
CA CYS A 93 2.08 5.22 -7.32
C CYS A 93 2.08 6.65 -6.77
N ASN A 94 2.89 7.52 -7.38
CA ASN A 94 2.89 8.95 -7.09
C ASN A 94 1.51 9.56 -7.36
N THR A 95 1.20 10.68 -6.71
CA THR A 95 -0.02 11.44 -6.96
C THR A 95 -0.17 11.75 -8.47
N GLY A 96 -1.33 11.45 -9.03
CA GLY A 96 -1.57 11.60 -10.47
C GLY A 96 -1.23 10.35 -11.29
N TYR A 97 -0.85 9.24 -10.66
CA TYR A 97 -0.58 7.97 -11.32
C TYR A 97 -1.41 6.83 -10.71
N ILE A 98 -1.73 5.83 -11.54
CA ILE A 98 -2.52 4.65 -11.20
C ILE A 98 -1.72 3.39 -11.55
N LYS A 99 -1.84 2.37 -10.70
CA LYS A 99 -1.25 1.05 -10.95
C LYS A 99 -2.03 0.33 -12.05
N THR A 100 -1.39 0.04 -13.18
CA THR A 100 -2.00 -0.69 -14.31
C THR A 100 -1.60 -2.16 -14.36
N THR A 101 -0.42 -2.48 -13.86
CA THR A 101 0.11 -3.84 -13.74
C THR A 101 0.74 -4.01 -12.37
N SER A 102 1.29 -5.19 -12.07
CA SER A 102 2.05 -5.42 -10.84
C SER A 102 3.28 -4.51 -10.69
N THR A 103 3.82 -3.97 -11.78
CA THR A 103 5.10 -3.24 -11.83
C THR A 103 5.03 -1.89 -12.54
N THR A 104 3.84 -1.37 -12.88
CA THR A 104 3.72 -0.14 -13.68
C THR A 104 2.71 0.85 -13.09
N CYS A 105 3.13 2.12 -13.03
CA CYS A 105 2.29 3.27 -12.70
C CYS A 105 2.14 4.16 -13.94
N THR A 106 0.91 4.32 -14.44
CA THR A 106 0.63 5.21 -15.59
C THR A 106 -0.06 6.47 -15.12
N LYS A 107 0.19 7.59 -15.81
CA LYS A 107 -0.45 8.85 -15.50
C LYS A 107 -1.97 8.71 -15.62
N LEU A 108 -2.69 9.22 -14.62
CA LEU A 108 -4.14 9.27 -14.66
C LEU A 108 -4.58 10.12 -15.84
N PRO A 109 -5.58 9.66 -16.62
CA PRO A 109 -6.13 10.45 -17.72
C PRO A 109 -6.86 11.71 -17.23
N VAL A 110 -7.05 11.85 -15.92
CA VAL A 110 -7.88 12.89 -15.30
C VAL A 110 -7.17 13.49 -14.09
N PRO A 111 -7.39 14.79 -13.81
CA PRO A 111 -6.80 15.43 -12.65
C PRO A 111 -7.29 14.79 -11.35
N VAL A 112 -6.34 14.51 -10.44
CA VAL A 112 -6.64 14.03 -9.07
C VAL A 112 -7.15 15.17 -8.23
N THR A 113 -6.49 16.33 -8.34
CA THR A 113 -6.83 17.56 -7.65
C THR A 113 -7.01 18.67 -8.67
N CYS A 114 -7.98 19.55 -8.41
CA CYS A 114 -8.17 20.76 -9.18
C CYS A 114 -7.38 21.91 -8.56
N LYS A 115 -6.98 22.89 -9.38
CA LYS A 115 -6.38 24.12 -8.88
C LYS A 115 -7.38 24.86 -7.99
N THR A 116 -6.88 25.66 -7.05
CA THR A 116 -7.71 26.56 -6.24
C THR A 116 -8.66 27.37 -7.12
N GLY A 117 -9.95 27.42 -6.77
CA GLY A 117 -10.99 28.04 -7.59
C GLY A 117 -11.64 27.12 -8.63
N TYR A 118 -11.24 25.85 -8.71
CA TYR A 118 -11.85 24.84 -9.56
C TYR A 118 -12.32 23.64 -8.74
N LYS A 119 -13.44 23.04 -9.12
CA LYS A 119 -13.95 21.80 -8.52
C LYS A 119 -13.95 20.67 -9.53
N LYS A 120 -13.72 19.46 -9.05
CA LYS A 120 -13.78 18.26 -9.90
C LYS A 120 -15.24 17.92 -10.16
N ILE A 121 -15.66 18.02 -11.42
CA ILE A 121 -16.94 17.50 -11.89
C ILE A 121 -16.60 16.39 -12.89
N ASN A 122 -17.00 15.16 -12.56
CA ASN A 122 -16.58 13.97 -13.29
C ASN A 122 -15.04 13.90 -13.38
N ASN A 123 -14.53 13.98 -14.61
CA ASN A 123 -13.15 13.79 -14.99
C ASN A 123 -12.46 15.10 -15.39
N THR A 124 -13.10 16.24 -15.10
CA THR A 124 -12.65 17.57 -15.49
C THR A 124 -12.70 18.54 -14.31
N CYS A 125 -11.74 19.47 -14.28
CA CYS A 125 -11.77 20.59 -13.36
C CYS A 125 -12.60 21.71 -13.98
N VAL A 126 -13.73 22.03 -13.35
CA VAL A 126 -14.62 23.11 -13.77
C VAL A 126 -14.44 24.26 -12.79
N GLU A 127 -14.36 25.47 -13.33
CA GLU A 127 -14.24 26.69 -12.51
C GLU A 127 -15.43 26.81 -11.55
N ILE A 128 -15.12 27.18 -10.31
CA ILE A 128 -16.13 27.44 -9.28
C ILE A 128 -16.63 28.85 -9.51
N ILE A 129 -17.93 28.99 -9.76
CA ILE A 129 -18.58 30.30 -9.75
C ILE A 129 -18.65 30.78 -8.29
N ILE A 130 -17.85 31.79 -7.96
CA ILE A 130 -17.79 32.40 -6.64
C ILE A 130 -18.84 33.53 -6.60
N PRO A 131 -19.91 33.42 -5.80
CA PRO A 131 -20.91 34.47 -5.71
C PRO A 131 -20.35 35.74 -5.03
N ALA A 132 -21.01 36.87 -5.25
CA ALA A 132 -20.67 38.10 -4.53
C ALA A 132 -20.67 37.90 -3.01
N ASN A 133 -19.76 38.58 -2.30
CA ASN A 133 -19.58 38.48 -0.85
C ASN A 133 -19.18 37.09 -0.34
N SER A 134 -18.41 36.35 -1.14
CA SER A 134 -17.80 35.08 -0.75
C SER A 134 -16.31 35.03 -1.10
N SER A 135 -15.61 34.05 -0.54
CA SER A 135 -14.19 33.80 -0.77
C SER A 135 -13.95 32.31 -0.99
N ILE A 136 -12.88 31.97 -1.72
CA ILE A 136 -12.45 30.58 -1.90
C ILE A 136 -12.18 29.96 -0.53
N SER A 137 -12.64 28.72 -0.34
CA SER A 137 -12.43 27.96 0.88
C SER A 137 -12.30 26.48 0.56
N SER A 138 -11.90 25.68 1.54
CA SER A 138 -11.78 24.22 1.43
C SER A 138 -13.09 23.48 1.71
N THR A 139 -14.24 24.15 1.65
CA THR A 139 -15.55 23.49 1.80
C THR A 139 -15.85 22.64 0.57
N ASP A 140 -16.87 21.78 0.66
CA ASP A 140 -17.33 20.96 -0.48
C ASP A 140 -17.77 21.79 -1.70
N LEU A 141 -18.14 23.06 -1.48
CA LEU A 141 -18.47 23.99 -2.56
C LEU A 141 -17.24 24.71 -3.15
N GLY A 142 -16.13 24.69 -2.42
CA GLY A 142 -14.90 25.42 -2.71
C GLY A 142 -14.98 26.94 -2.46
N TRP A 143 -16.03 27.41 -1.76
CA TRP A 143 -16.17 28.79 -1.29
C TRP A 143 -16.99 28.87 -0.01
N SER A 144 -16.81 29.97 0.72
CA SER A 144 -17.55 30.32 1.93
C SER A 144 -17.96 31.79 1.91
N CYS A 145 -19.11 32.12 2.50
CA CYS A 145 -19.53 33.52 2.64
C CYS A 145 -18.53 34.30 3.50
N ASN A 146 -18.30 35.55 3.11
CA ASN A 146 -17.45 36.47 3.87
C ASN A 146 -18.11 36.79 5.22
N LYS A 147 -17.31 37.27 6.18
CA LYS A 147 -17.80 37.67 7.50
C LYS A 147 -18.98 38.65 7.38
N GLY A 148 -20.07 38.37 8.10
CA GLY A 148 -21.31 39.17 8.06
C GLY A 148 -22.30 38.78 6.95
N TYR A 149 -22.01 37.72 6.19
CA TYR A 149 -22.89 37.13 5.20
C TYR A 149 -23.19 35.67 5.54
N LYS A 150 -24.42 35.24 5.27
CA LYS A 150 -24.87 33.86 5.43
C LYS A 150 -25.15 33.24 4.07
N ARG A 151 -24.98 31.93 3.99
CA ARG A 151 -25.32 31.18 2.79
C ARG A 151 -26.83 31.05 2.65
N VAL A 152 -27.34 31.46 1.50
CA VAL A 152 -28.72 31.22 1.07
C VAL A 152 -28.64 30.59 -0.31
N ASN A 153 -28.98 29.30 -0.42
CA ASN A 153 -28.77 28.49 -1.63
C ASN A 153 -27.32 28.57 -2.15
N ASN A 154 -27.13 29.22 -3.31
CA ASN A 154 -25.85 29.42 -4.00
C ASN A 154 -25.38 30.87 -3.97
N THR A 155 -25.93 31.71 -3.07
CA THR A 155 -25.54 33.10 -2.88
C THR A 155 -25.19 33.38 -1.41
N CYS A 156 -24.53 34.52 -1.20
CA CYS A 156 -24.26 35.05 0.12
C CYS A 156 -25.07 36.31 0.35
N GLU A 157 -25.97 36.25 1.33
CA GLU A 157 -26.84 37.34 1.71
C GLU A 157 -26.37 37.96 3.01
N LYS A 158 -26.51 39.28 3.12
CA LYS A 158 -26.08 40.01 4.32
C LYS A 158 -26.90 39.55 5.51
N MET A 159 -26.22 39.19 6.59
CA MET A 159 -26.88 38.83 7.83
C MET A 159 -27.61 40.03 8.42
N SER A 160 -28.79 39.80 8.97
CA SER A 160 -29.48 40.78 9.78
C SER A 160 -28.68 41.09 11.05
N LYS A 161 -29.03 42.21 11.69
CA LYS A 161 -28.41 42.64 12.95
C LYS A 161 -28.56 41.56 14.04
N TRP A 162 -29.72 40.89 14.09
CA TRP A 162 -30.00 39.81 15.03
C TRP A 162 -29.19 38.55 14.74
N GLU A 163 -29.07 38.15 13.47
CA GLU A 163 -28.26 37.00 13.08
C GLU A 163 -26.77 37.23 13.36
N SER A 164 -26.30 38.47 13.12
CA SER A 164 -24.91 38.85 13.43
C SER A 164 -24.63 38.79 14.94
N PHE A 165 -25.59 39.24 15.76
CA PHE A 165 -25.51 39.16 17.21
C PHE A 165 -25.50 37.70 17.72
N LEU A 166 -26.35 36.83 17.15
CA LEU A 166 -26.41 35.41 17.51
C LEU A 166 -25.14 34.66 17.11
N ALA A 167 -24.60 34.92 15.91
CA ALA A 167 -23.38 34.27 15.45
C ALA A 167 -22.18 34.60 16.34
N TRP A 168 -22.08 35.83 16.87
CA TRP A 168 -21.00 36.22 17.78
C TRP A 168 -21.12 35.58 19.17
N LYS A 169 -22.33 35.16 19.58
CA LYS A 169 -22.60 34.54 20.88
C LYS A 169 -22.28 33.03 20.93
N LEU A 170 -22.03 32.43 19.77
CA LEU A 170 -21.73 31.00 19.59
C LEU A 170 -20.22 30.72 19.40
N TYR A 171 -19.37 31.75 19.50
CA TYR A 171 -17.91 31.67 19.50
C TYR A 171 -17.33 32.09 20.85
#